data_AF-A0A429MI69-F1
#
_entry.id   AF-A0A429MI69-F1
#
_cell.length_a   1.000
_cell.length_b   1.000
_cell.length_c   1.000
_cell.angle_alpha   90.00
_cell.angle_beta   90.00
_cell.angle_gamma   90.00
#
_symmetry.space_group_name_H-M   'P 1'
#
loop_
_entity.id
_entity.type
_entity.pdbx_description
1 polymer ?
#
loop_
_entity_poly.entity_id
_entity_poly.type
_entity_poly.pdbx_seq_one_letter_code
_entity_poly.pdbx_strand_id
1 'polypeptide(L)'
;VVVLWIGLLIANRFLPEHTDLIHILMLGAEAGVVGGLADWYAITVLFRNPFGKLPIPKFLRDHTEIIPRNKARIAESMGRFVQENFLSPQVVERSLEKTDLSLAIGQWLASPQNNTQVVQLIQQTVPKVFEFVSQEQIANFVQNNSVQWVRNTQVNKLASEMLRAVLENDFHQDVLQRGLDIAHEWVVQNPDKTRE
;
A
#
# COMPACT_ATOMS: atom_id res chain seq x y z
N VAL A 1 45.89 -20.39 -5.29
CA VAL A 1 47.02 -19.46 -5.53
C VAL A 1 48.12 -19.61 -4.48
N VAL A 2 47.83 -19.49 -3.17
CA VAL A 2 48.83 -19.68 -2.09
C VAL A 2 49.56 -21.03 -2.17
N VAL A 3 48.81 -22.14 -2.32
CA VAL A 3 49.40 -23.49 -2.43
C VAL A 3 50.31 -23.62 -3.66
N LEU A 4 49.92 -23.00 -4.78
CA LEU A 4 50.72 -22.98 -6.02
C LEU A 4 52.01 -22.19 -5.82
N TRP A 5 51.93 -21.02 -5.16
CA TRP A 5 53.09 -20.20 -4.84
C TRP A 5 54.08 -20.95 -3.93
N ILE A 6 53.60 -21.60 -2.86
CA ILE A 6 54.43 -22.43 -1.97
C ILE A 6 55.04 -23.62 -2.73
N GLY A 7 54.26 -24.27 -3.59
CA GLY A 7 54.73 -25.37 -4.44
C GLY A 7 55.85 -24.95 -5.39
N LEU A 8 55.74 -23.77 -6.02
CA LEU A 8 56.77 -23.19 -6.88
C LEU A 8 58.03 -22.80 -6.09
N LEU A 9 57.88 -22.31 -4.86
CA LEU A 9 58.99 -21.98 -3.96
C LEU A 9 59.81 -23.23 -3.62
N ILE A 10 59.12 -24.35 -3.34
CA ILE A 10 59.75 -25.64 -3.08
C ILE A 10 60.39 -26.20 -4.38
N ALA A 11 59.67 -26.16 -5.50
CA ALA A 11 60.19 -26.65 -6.79
C ALA A 11 61.44 -25.89 -7.25
N ASN A 12 61.48 -24.57 -7.06
CA ASN A 12 62.65 -23.73 -7.34
C ASN A 12 63.89 -24.17 -6.52
N ARG A 13 63.69 -24.75 -5.34
CA ARG A 13 64.79 -25.23 -4.49
C ARG A 13 65.38 -26.57 -4.96
N PHE A 14 64.58 -27.41 -5.62
CA PHE A 14 64.96 -28.77 -6.03
C PHE A 14 65.38 -28.90 -7.50
N LEU A 15 64.96 -27.98 -8.39
CA LEU A 15 65.24 -28.04 -9.83
C LEU A 15 66.02 -26.79 -10.30
N PRO A 16 67.35 -26.75 -10.13
CA PRO A 16 68.19 -25.61 -10.53
C PRO A 16 68.39 -25.47 -12.06
N GLU A 17 67.95 -26.42 -12.88
CA GLU A 17 68.11 -26.35 -14.35
C GLU A 17 67.00 -25.55 -15.07
N HIS A 18 65.88 -25.22 -14.39
CA HIS A 18 64.74 -24.48 -14.97
C HIS A 18 64.37 -23.22 -14.17
N THR A 19 65.35 -22.61 -13.50
CA THR A 19 65.17 -21.50 -12.55
C THR A 19 64.43 -20.31 -13.15
N ASP A 20 64.69 -19.94 -14.40
CA ASP A 20 64.13 -18.72 -15.00
C ASP A 20 62.60 -18.79 -15.18
N LEU A 21 62.09 -19.90 -15.69
CA LEU A 21 60.65 -20.08 -15.94
C LEU A 21 59.88 -20.29 -14.63
N ILE A 22 60.46 -21.04 -13.69
CA ILE A 22 59.89 -21.24 -12.35
C ILE A 22 59.83 -19.91 -11.60
N HIS A 23 60.84 -19.04 -11.75
CA HIS A 23 60.88 -17.73 -11.11
C HIS A 23 59.78 -16.79 -11.63
N ILE A 24 59.54 -16.75 -12.95
CA ILE A 24 58.45 -15.94 -13.54
C ILE A 24 57.08 -16.41 -13.03
N LEU A 25 56.85 -17.73 -13.00
CA LEU A 25 55.60 -18.29 -12.48
C LEU A 25 55.43 -18.03 -10.97
N MET A 26 56.53 -18.06 -10.22
CA MET A 26 56.54 -17.74 -8.79
C MET A 26 56.13 -16.28 -8.55
N LEU A 27 56.70 -15.33 -9.29
CA LEU A 27 56.33 -13.90 -9.19
C LEU A 27 54.85 -13.67 -9.54
N GLY A 28 54.34 -14.34 -10.57
CA GLY A 28 52.91 -14.27 -10.91
C GLY A 28 52.01 -14.85 -9.81
N ALA A 29 52.42 -15.97 -9.22
CA ALA A 29 51.71 -16.57 -8.10
C ALA A 29 51.78 -15.68 -6.83
N GLU A 30 52.90 -15.01 -6.58
CA GLU A 30 53.09 -14.06 -5.47
C GLU A 30 52.15 -12.85 -5.61
N ALA A 31 52.13 -12.25 -6.80
CA ALA A 31 51.20 -11.17 -7.12
C ALA A 31 49.73 -11.60 -6.93
N GLY A 32 49.39 -12.83 -7.31
CA GLY A 32 48.06 -13.40 -7.08
C GLY A 32 47.72 -13.60 -5.60
N VAL A 33 48.69 -13.99 -4.76
CA VAL A 33 48.50 -14.10 -3.30
C VAL A 33 48.26 -12.72 -2.69
N VAL A 34 49.09 -11.74 -3.04
CA VAL A 34 48.96 -10.36 -2.53
C VAL A 34 47.64 -9.74 -3.00
N GLY A 35 47.25 -9.94 -4.26
CA GLY A 35 45.97 -9.47 -4.80
C GLY A 35 44.77 -10.08 -4.07
N GLY A 36 44.81 -11.39 -3.77
CA GLY A 36 43.75 -12.05 -2.99
C GLY A 36 43.66 -11.56 -1.55
N LEU A 37 44.80 -11.27 -0.91
CA LEU A 37 44.83 -10.66 0.43
C LEU A 37 44.26 -9.24 0.43
N ALA A 38 44.54 -8.46 -0.62
CA ALA A 38 44.03 -7.10 -0.77
C ALA A 38 42.50 -7.09 -0.95
N ASP A 39 41.96 -7.98 -1.77
CA ASP A 39 40.51 -8.11 -1.97
C ASP A 39 39.80 -8.55 -0.68
N TRP A 40 40.35 -9.55 0.02
CA TRP A 40 39.84 -9.96 1.33
C TRP A 40 39.84 -8.80 2.34
N TYR A 41 40.92 -8.01 2.37
CA TYR A 41 41.01 -6.86 3.25
C TYR A 41 39.97 -5.79 2.89
N ALA A 42 39.83 -5.44 1.61
CA ALA A 42 38.88 -4.43 1.15
C ALA A 42 37.43 -4.79 1.49
N ILE A 43 37.03 -6.03 1.22
CA ILE A 43 35.67 -6.51 1.53
C ILE A 43 35.46 -6.51 3.04
N THR A 44 36.44 -7.03 3.81
CA THR A 44 36.31 -7.09 5.26
C THR A 44 36.17 -5.69 5.82
N VAL A 45 37.05 -4.75 5.47
CA VAL A 45 37.04 -3.34 5.91
C VAL A 45 35.72 -2.62 5.59
N LEU A 46 35.10 -2.92 4.45
CA LEU A 46 33.83 -2.33 4.06
C LEU A 46 32.70 -2.69 5.06
N PHE A 47 32.68 -3.95 5.51
CA PHE A 47 31.59 -4.52 6.31
C PHE A 47 31.89 -4.70 7.80
N ARG A 48 33.17 -4.80 8.19
CA ARG A 48 33.61 -5.16 9.54
C ARG A 48 35.04 -4.69 9.80
N ASN A 49 35.39 -4.39 11.06
CA ASN A 49 36.79 -4.16 11.40
C ASN A 49 37.60 -5.48 11.35
N PRO A 50 38.57 -5.65 10.44
CA PRO A 50 39.36 -6.89 10.28
C PRO A 50 40.17 -7.26 11.52
N PHE A 51 40.48 -6.30 12.39
CA PHE A 51 41.32 -6.48 13.58
C PHE A 51 40.54 -6.46 14.91
N GLY A 52 39.20 -6.46 14.85
CA GLY A 52 38.32 -6.65 16.01
C GLY A 52 38.63 -5.73 17.21
N LYS A 53 39.01 -6.33 18.35
CA LYS A 53 39.20 -5.67 19.66
C LYS A 53 40.63 -5.18 19.92
N LEU A 54 41.58 -5.33 18.99
CA LEU A 54 42.92 -4.80 19.22
C LEU A 54 42.90 -3.26 19.36
N PRO A 55 43.76 -2.68 20.22
CA PRO A 55 43.93 -1.23 20.32
C PRO A 55 44.74 -0.72 19.12
N ILE A 56 44.10 -0.66 17.95
CA ILE A 56 44.66 -0.07 16.73
C ILE A 56 44.53 1.46 16.81
N PRO A 57 45.49 2.23 16.28
CA PRO A 57 45.43 3.68 16.19
C PRO A 57 44.10 4.21 15.62
N LYS A 58 43.65 5.35 16.16
CA LYS A 58 42.36 5.98 15.83
C LYS A 58 42.18 6.24 14.33
N PHE A 59 43.26 6.59 13.62
CA PHE A 59 43.24 6.86 12.18
C PHE A 59 42.88 5.64 11.32
N LEU A 60 43.27 4.43 11.73
CA LEU A 60 42.92 3.19 11.03
C LEU A 60 41.48 2.79 11.29
N ARG A 61 40.95 3.03 12.50
CA ARG A 61 39.55 2.74 12.85
C ARG A 61 38.57 3.63 12.10
N ASP A 62 38.91 4.90 11.90
CA ASP A 62 38.01 5.88 11.29
C ASP A 62 37.70 5.60 9.80
N HIS A 63 38.57 4.85 9.11
CA HIS A 63 38.40 4.47 7.70
C HIS A 63 37.91 3.02 7.52
N THR A 64 37.68 2.29 8.61
CA THR A 64 37.10 0.94 8.59
C THR A 64 35.63 0.98 8.97
N GLU A 65 34.84 0.00 8.54
CA GLU A 65 33.40 -0.10 8.82
C GLU A 65 32.57 1.04 8.19
N ILE A 66 32.92 1.44 6.96
CA ILE A 66 32.26 2.55 6.25
C ILE A 66 30.74 2.30 6.10
N ILE A 67 30.32 1.07 5.76
CA ILE A 67 28.91 0.73 5.57
C ILE A 67 28.14 0.71 6.90
N PRO A 68 28.57 -0.04 7.95
CA PRO A 68 27.90 0.00 9.25
C PRO A 68 27.76 1.42 9.82
N ARG A 69 28.81 2.25 9.71
CA ARG A 69 28.83 3.62 10.24
C ARG A 69 27.85 4.56 9.53
N ASN A 70 27.62 4.35 8.24
CA ASN A 70 26.70 5.16 7.43
C ASN A 70 25.37 4.47 7.13
N LYS A 71 25.04 3.36 7.80
CA LYS A 71 23.85 2.55 7.52
C LYS A 71 22.56 3.39 7.52
N ALA A 72 22.42 4.33 8.46
CA ALA A 72 21.24 5.21 8.53
C ALA A 72 21.11 6.11 7.28
N ARG A 73 22.20 6.76 6.86
CA ARG A 73 22.23 7.60 5.66
C ARG A 73 21.97 6.79 4.39
N ILE A 74 22.56 5.58 4.29
CA ILE A 74 22.33 4.68 3.17
C ILE A 74 20.86 4.25 3.14
N ALA A 75 20.28 3.86 4.27
CA ALA A 75 18.88 3.48 4.37
C ALA A 75 17.93 4.62 3.98
N GLU A 76 18.21 5.86 4.40
CA GLU A 76 17.44 7.03 4.00
C GLU A 76 17.50 7.27 2.48
N SER A 77 18.70 7.20 1.90
CA SER A 77 18.87 7.37 0.45
C SER A 77 18.19 6.27 -0.36
N MET A 78 18.23 5.02 0.11
CA MET A 78 17.53 3.89 -0.49
C MET A 78 16.02 4.03 -0.34
N GLY A 79 15.54 4.49 0.81
CA GLY A 79 14.12 4.77 1.03
C GLY A 79 13.59 5.84 0.07
N ARG A 80 14.34 6.93 -0.12
CA ARG A 80 14.02 7.97 -1.09
C ARG A 80 14.00 7.43 -2.52
N PHE A 81 15.00 6.63 -2.89
CA PHE A 81 15.04 5.98 -4.20
C PHE A 81 13.81 5.09 -4.45
N VAL A 82 13.43 4.27 -3.46
CA VAL A 82 12.23 3.43 -3.56
C VAL A 82 10.97 4.28 -3.67
N GLN A 83 10.86 5.35 -2.88
CA GLN A 83 9.73 6.26 -2.94
C GLN A 83 9.58 6.91 -4.33
N GLU A 84 10.68 7.43 -4.87
CA GLU A 84 10.68 8.15 -6.16
C GLU A 84 10.48 7.21 -7.35
N ASN A 85 11.06 6.01 -7.34
CA ASN A 85 11.05 5.12 -8.49
C ASN A 85 9.91 4.09 -8.47
N PHE A 86 9.49 3.62 -7.30
CA PHE A 86 8.48 2.56 -7.16
C PHE A 86 7.17 3.02 -6.54
N LEU A 87 7.19 4.08 -5.72
CA LEU A 87 5.98 4.63 -5.09
C LEU A 87 5.56 5.98 -5.68
N SER A 88 6.05 6.34 -6.88
CA SER A 88 5.55 7.52 -7.54
C SER A 88 4.05 7.36 -7.84
N PRO A 89 3.24 8.43 -7.71
CA PRO A 89 1.80 8.35 -7.93
C PRO A 89 1.43 7.68 -9.25
N GLN A 90 2.22 7.93 -10.30
CA GLN A 90 2.05 7.37 -11.64
C GLN A 90 2.34 5.85 -11.70
N VAL A 91 3.34 5.36 -10.97
CA VAL A 91 3.65 3.93 -10.91
C VAL A 91 2.60 3.19 -10.07
N VAL A 92 2.15 3.81 -8.97
CA VAL A 92 1.10 3.27 -8.11
C VAL A 92 -0.23 3.22 -8.87
N GLU A 93 -0.62 4.29 -9.56
CA GLU A 93 -1.84 4.34 -10.39
C GLU A 93 -1.83 3.25 -11.46
N ARG A 94 -0.73 3.10 -12.23
CA ARG A 94 -0.60 2.02 -13.21
C ARG A 94 -0.60 0.62 -12.58
N SER A 95 -0.08 0.47 -11.36
CA SER A 95 -0.12 -0.80 -10.64
C SER A 95 -1.53 -1.13 -10.16
N LEU A 96 -2.28 -0.11 -9.72
CA LEU A 96 -3.68 -0.23 -9.30
C LEU A 96 -4.60 -0.50 -10.49
N GLU A 97 -4.36 0.09 -11.66
CA GLU A 97 -5.12 -0.21 -12.87
C GLU A 97 -4.90 -1.65 -13.36
N LYS A 98 -3.70 -2.19 -13.17
CA LYS A 98 -3.36 -3.56 -13.57
C LYS A 98 -3.81 -4.63 -12.57
N THR A 99 -4.16 -4.22 -11.35
CA THR A 99 -4.52 -5.14 -10.28
C THR A 99 -5.96 -4.91 -9.92
N ASP A 100 -6.83 -5.89 -10.11
CA ASP A 100 -8.22 -5.82 -9.66
C ASP A 100 -8.30 -5.82 -8.13
N LEU A 101 -8.00 -4.68 -7.50
CA LEU A 101 -8.02 -4.51 -6.05
C LEU A 101 -9.41 -4.84 -5.49
N SER A 102 -10.47 -4.46 -6.21
CA SER A 102 -11.86 -4.79 -5.85
C SER A 102 -12.10 -6.30 -5.82
N LEU A 103 -11.53 -7.05 -6.76
CA LEU A 103 -11.64 -8.51 -6.78
C LEU A 103 -10.80 -9.13 -5.66
N ALA A 104 -9.58 -8.65 -5.43
CA ALA A 104 -8.71 -9.13 -4.35
C ALA A 104 -9.32 -8.87 -2.97
N ILE A 105 -9.87 -7.68 -2.74
CA ILE A 105 -10.59 -7.33 -1.52
C ILE A 105 -11.86 -8.17 -1.41
N GLY A 106 -12.62 -8.36 -2.49
CA GLY A 106 -13.81 -9.21 -2.50
C GLY A 106 -13.50 -10.67 -2.14
N GLN A 107 -12.43 -11.24 -2.70
CA GLN A 107 -11.97 -12.59 -2.37
C GLN A 107 -11.46 -12.67 -0.93
N TRP A 108 -10.73 -11.66 -0.46
CA TRP A 108 -10.28 -11.56 0.93
C TRP A 108 -11.46 -11.48 1.90
N LEU A 109 -12.50 -10.73 1.56
CA LEU A 109 -13.72 -10.59 2.35
C LEU A 109 -14.61 -11.84 2.27
N ALA A 110 -14.53 -12.61 1.18
CA ALA A 110 -15.20 -13.89 1.03
C ALA A 110 -14.59 -14.99 1.92
N SER A 111 -13.37 -14.79 2.43
CA SER A 111 -12.77 -15.66 3.44
C SER A 111 -13.57 -15.61 4.75
N PRO A 112 -14.07 -16.74 5.28
CA PRO A 112 -14.89 -16.76 6.50
C PRO A 112 -14.22 -16.14 7.72
N GLN A 113 -12.91 -16.31 7.85
CA GLN A 113 -12.12 -15.78 8.97
C GLN A 113 -12.07 -14.24 8.95
N ASN A 114 -11.94 -13.65 7.76
CA ASN A 114 -11.81 -12.22 7.56
C ASN A 114 -13.17 -11.52 7.59
N ASN A 115 -14.19 -12.15 7.01
CA ASN A 115 -15.57 -11.67 7.07
C ASN A 115 -16.04 -11.50 8.52
N THR A 116 -15.79 -12.51 9.36
CA THR A 116 -16.20 -12.48 10.76
C THR A 116 -15.58 -11.30 11.51
N GLN A 117 -14.29 -11.01 11.28
CA GLN A 117 -13.61 -9.87 11.91
C GLN A 117 -14.18 -8.53 11.43
N VAL A 118 -14.45 -8.39 10.13
CA VAL A 118 -15.02 -7.15 9.57
C VAL A 118 -16.45 -6.94 10.05
N VAL A 119 -17.27 -7.98 10.07
CA VAL A 119 -18.64 -7.92 10.61
C VAL A 119 -18.63 -7.55 12.08
N GLN A 120 -17.75 -8.13 12.90
CA GLN A 120 -17.59 -7.74 14.31
C GLN A 120 -17.20 -6.27 14.47
N LEU A 121 -16.25 -5.79 13.65
CA LEU A 121 -15.83 -4.39 13.66
C LEU A 121 -16.99 -3.45 13.29
N ILE A 122 -17.75 -3.80 12.25
CA ILE A 122 -18.95 -3.06 11.82
C ILE A 122 -19.99 -3.05 12.93
N GLN A 123 -20.30 -4.20 13.53
CA GLN A 123 -21.27 -4.32 14.62
C GLN A 123 -20.87 -3.52 15.87
N GLN A 124 -19.57 -3.34 16.13
CA GLN A 124 -19.09 -2.55 17.27
C GLN A 124 -19.01 -1.05 16.96
N THR A 125 -18.74 -0.68 15.72
CA THR A 125 -18.47 0.71 15.32
C THR A 125 -19.74 1.43 14.89
N VAL A 126 -20.61 0.76 14.14
CA VAL A 126 -21.83 1.37 13.58
C VAL A 126 -22.77 1.87 14.68
N PRO A 127 -23.10 1.10 15.73
CA PRO A 127 -23.95 1.61 16.81
C PRO A 127 -23.33 2.79 17.53
N LYS A 128 -22.01 2.80 17.75
CA LYS A 128 -21.29 3.93 18.38
C LYS A 128 -21.34 5.19 17.54
N VAL A 129 -21.27 5.06 16.21
CA VAL A 129 -21.46 6.19 15.30
C VAL A 129 -22.89 6.71 15.35
N PHE A 130 -23.89 5.82 15.38
CA PHE A 130 -25.30 6.22 15.53
C PHE A 130 -25.61 6.82 16.90
N GLU A 131 -24.97 6.37 17.97
CA GLU A 131 -25.07 7.00 19.31
C GLU A 131 -24.38 8.36 19.34
N PHE A 132 -23.22 8.48 18.70
CA PHE A 132 -22.50 9.75 18.60
C PHE A 132 -23.29 10.77 17.80
N VAL A 133 -23.92 10.36 16.70
CA VAL A 133 -24.85 11.18 15.92
C VAL A 133 -26.19 11.22 16.65
N SER A 134 -26.21 11.91 17.78
CA SER A 134 -27.43 12.07 18.58
C SER A 134 -28.50 12.83 17.79
N GLN A 135 -29.76 12.55 18.10
CA GLN A 135 -30.92 13.20 17.47
C GLN A 135 -30.83 14.74 17.52
N GLU A 136 -30.17 15.31 18.55
CA GLU A 136 -29.88 16.75 18.65
C GLU A 136 -28.89 17.24 17.59
N GLN A 137 -27.85 16.47 17.26
CA GLN A 137 -26.90 16.85 16.22
C GLN A 137 -27.52 16.76 14.84
N ILE A 138 -28.37 15.74 14.61
CA ILE A 138 -29.18 15.64 13.39
C ILE A 138 -30.17 16.81 13.33
N ALA A 139 -30.88 17.11 14.42
CA ALA A 139 -31.84 18.21 14.46
C ALA A 139 -31.18 19.56 14.21
N ASN A 140 -30.02 19.82 14.83
CA ASN A 140 -29.24 21.05 14.62
C ASN A 140 -28.64 21.11 13.22
N PHE A 141 -28.16 19.98 12.68
CA PHE A 141 -27.65 19.89 11.31
C PHE A 141 -28.77 20.16 10.30
N VAL A 142 -29.92 19.50 10.45
CA VAL A 142 -31.10 19.68 9.60
C VAL A 142 -31.61 21.11 9.73
N GLN A 143 -31.75 21.67 10.93
CA GLN A 143 -32.26 23.03 11.11
C GLN A 143 -31.34 24.08 10.48
N ASN A 144 -30.02 23.96 10.67
CA ASN A 144 -29.05 24.93 10.13
C ASN A 144 -28.78 24.74 8.63
N ASN A 145 -28.81 23.51 8.13
CA ASN A 145 -28.49 23.22 6.72
C ASN A 145 -29.72 23.11 5.82
N SER A 146 -30.93 22.85 6.34
CA SER A 146 -32.14 22.71 5.48
C SER A 146 -32.45 24.00 4.74
N VAL A 147 -32.31 25.16 5.39
CA VAL A 147 -32.55 26.44 4.72
C VAL A 147 -31.53 26.71 3.60
N GLN A 148 -30.28 26.30 3.80
CA GLN A 148 -29.22 26.41 2.78
C GLN A 148 -29.39 25.37 1.66
N TRP A 149 -29.77 24.14 2.01
CA TRP A 149 -29.99 23.04 1.08
C TRP A 149 -31.20 23.28 0.18
N VAL A 150 -32.32 23.76 0.74
CA VAL A 150 -33.53 24.13 0.00
C VAL A 150 -33.29 25.36 -0.90
N ARG A 151 -32.41 26.29 -0.50
CA ARG A 151 -32.03 27.43 -1.35
C ARG A 151 -31.10 27.05 -2.49
N ASN A 152 -30.15 26.13 -2.25
CA ASN A 152 -29.18 25.71 -3.26
C ASN A 152 -29.73 24.64 -4.22
N THR A 153 -30.72 23.88 -3.78
CA THR A 153 -31.43 22.92 -4.62
C THR A 153 -32.60 23.64 -5.27
N GLN A 154 -32.67 23.68 -6.60
CA GLN A 154 -33.81 24.23 -7.33
C GLN A 154 -35.01 23.29 -7.21
N VAL A 155 -35.54 23.11 -6.00
CA VAL A 155 -36.71 22.26 -5.70
C VAL A 155 -37.89 22.63 -6.59
N ASN A 156 -38.01 23.92 -6.94
CA ASN A 156 -39.00 24.44 -7.87
C ASN A 156 -38.93 23.79 -9.27
N LYS A 157 -37.73 23.48 -9.78
CA LYS A 157 -37.56 22.89 -11.11
C LYS A 157 -37.98 21.42 -11.11
N LEU A 158 -37.52 20.66 -10.12
CA LEU A 158 -37.91 19.26 -9.97
C LEU A 158 -39.42 19.11 -9.72
N ALA A 159 -39.98 19.96 -8.85
CA ALA A 159 -41.41 19.99 -8.59
C ALA A 159 -42.21 20.37 -9.86
N SER A 160 -41.75 21.36 -10.63
CA SER A 160 -42.39 21.75 -11.89
C SER A 160 -42.29 20.68 -12.97
N GLU A 161 -41.17 19.96 -13.06
CA GLU A 161 -40.99 18.84 -14.00
C GLU A 161 -41.87 17.65 -13.63
N MET A 162 -41.99 17.33 -12.33
CA MET A 162 -42.92 16.29 -11.87
C MET A 162 -44.38 16.70 -12.06
N LEU A 163 -44.73 17.95 -11.75
CA LEU A 163 -46.08 18.45 -11.97
C LEU A 163 -46.44 18.44 -13.46
N ARG A 164 -45.51 18.83 -14.35
CA ARG A 164 -45.68 18.72 -15.81
C ARG A 164 -45.78 17.28 -16.28
N ALA A 165 -44.93 16.38 -15.80
CA ALA A 165 -44.97 14.96 -16.16
C ALA A 165 -46.30 14.29 -15.77
N VAL A 166 -46.91 14.74 -14.68
CA VAL A 166 -48.25 14.34 -14.27
C VAL A 166 -49.31 15.03 -15.12
N LEU A 167 -49.18 16.34 -15.40
CA LEU A 167 -50.16 17.12 -16.18
C LEU A 167 -50.25 16.72 -17.66
N GLU A 168 -49.12 16.38 -18.25
CA GLU A 168 -48.92 16.23 -19.70
C GLU A 168 -49.10 14.79 -20.18
N ASN A 169 -49.04 13.81 -19.27
CA ASN A 169 -49.49 12.46 -19.51
C ASN A 169 -50.95 12.32 -19.02
N ASP A 170 -51.80 11.61 -19.75
CA ASP A 170 -53.21 11.30 -19.41
C ASP A 170 -53.43 10.54 -18.08
N PHE A 171 -52.44 10.52 -17.17
CA PHE A 171 -52.49 9.95 -15.82
C PHE A 171 -53.65 10.48 -14.97
N HIS A 172 -54.21 11.67 -15.28
CA HIS A 172 -55.37 12.20 -14.55
C HIS A 172 -56.55 11.25 -14.62
N GLN A 173 -56.85 10.73 -15.82
CA GLN A 173 -57.99 9.83 -15.99
C GLN A 173 -57.74 8.53 -15.25
N ASP A 174 -56.54 7.95 -15.39
CA ASP A 174 -56.19 6.67 -14.76
C ASP A 174 -56.14 6.74 -13.23
N VAL A 175 -55.68 7.85 -12.66
CA VAL A 175 -55.60 8.02 -11.20
C VAL A 175 -56.98 8.38 -10.62
N LEU A 176 -57.78 9.19 -11.32
CA LEU A 176 -59.16 9.47 -10.92
C LEU A 176 -60.02 8.22 -10.99
N GLN A 177 -59.89 7.42 -12.05
CA GLN A 177 -60.62 6.16 -12.20
C GLN A 177 -60.26 5.20 -11.07
N ARG A 178 -58.96 5.03 -10.78
CA ARG A 178 -58.49 4.15 -9.70
C ARG A 178 -58.91 4.64 -8.32
N GLY A 179 -58.95 5.96 -8.11
CA GLY A 179 -59.48 6.57 -6.88
C GLY A 179 -60.99 6.35 -6.72
N LEU A 180 -61.75 6.47 -7.82
CA LEU A 180 -63.19 6.19 -7.84
C LEU A 180 -63.49 4.70 -7.64
N ASP A 181 -62.68 3.80 -8.20
CA ASP A 181 -62.81 2.35 -8.02
C ASP A 181 -62.57 1.96 -6.56
N ILE A 182 -61.52 2.51 -5.93
CA ILE A 182 -61.25 2.30 -4.50
C ILE A 182 -62.38 2.87 -3.64
N ALA A 183 -62.90 4.05 -3.98
CA ALA A 183 -64.03 4.64 -3.26
C ALA A 183 -65.32 3.82 -3.43
N HIS A 184 -65.57 3.31 -4.63
CA HIS A 184 -66.71 2.44 -4.93
C HIS A 184 -66.61 1.11 -4.18
N GLU A 185 -65.44 0.47 -4.22
CA GLU A 185 -65.17 -0.77 -3.50
C GLU A 185 -65.30 -0.58 -1.98
N TRP A 186 -64.83 0.54 -1.46
CA TRP A 186 -64.97 0.89 -0.04
C TRP A 186 -66.44 1.07 0.38
N VAL A 187 -67.25 1.72 -0.47
CA VAL A 187 -68.70 1.91 -0.26
C VAL A 187 -69.47 0.59 -0.35
N VAL A 188 -69.12 -0.28 -1.31
CA VAL A 188 -69.75 -1.60 -1.47
C VAL A 188 -69.39 -2.55 -0.34
N GLN A 189 -68.17 -2.49 0.19
CA GLN A 189 -67.73 -3.30 1.34
C GLN A 189 -68.27 -2.80 2.69
N ASN A 190 -68.75 -1.55 2.80
CA ASN A 190 -69.25 -0.97 4.05
C ASN A 190 -70.66 -0.35 3.91
N PRO A 191 -71.69 -1.12 3.49
CA PRO A 191 -73.04 -0.60 3.27
C PRO A 191 -73.74 -0.12 4.57
N ASP A 192 -73.26 -0.58 5.73
CA ASP A 192 -73.85 -0.24 7.04
C ASP A 192 -73.48 1.17 7.54
N LYS A 193 -72.48 1.84 6.92
CA LYS A 193 -72.06 3.21 7.27
C LYS A 193 -72.58 4.30 6.33
N THR A 194 -73.29 3.92 5.27
CA THR A 194 -73.83 4.86 4.26
C THR A 194 -75.31 5.21 4.45
N ARG A 195 -75.92 4.78 5.56
CA ARG A 195 -77.34 5.02 5.91
C ARG A 195 -77.54 5.84 7.19
N GLU A 196 -76.68 6.84 7.40
CA GLU A 196 -76.99 8.02 8.22
C GLU A 196 -76.83 9.30 7.39
#